data_AF-A0A9P5JUJ0-F1
#
_entry.id   AF-A0A9P5JUJ0-F1
#
_cell.length_a   1.000
_cell.length_b   1.000
_cell.length_c   1.000
_cell.angle_alpha   90.00
_cell.angle_beta   90.00
_cell.angle_gamma   90.00
#
_symmetry.space_group_name_H-M   'P 1'
#
loop_
_entity.id
_entity.type
_entity.pdbx_description
1 polymer ?
#
loop_
_entity_poly.entity_id
_entity_poly.type
_entity_poly.pdbx_seq_one_letter_code
_entity_poly.pdbx_strand_id
1 'polypeptide(L)'
;MSALPFSAAHKHYIKSLYKHTLENEHIWVICYDLYRVCTELTSSPFCSEEIFTVPVCSALAVILEKAEEELARKCHPGPYI
;
A
#
# COMPACT_ATOMS: atom_id res chain seq x y z
N MET A 1 25.76 -10.49 -14.07
CA MET A 1 24.34 -10.30 -14.43
C MET A 1 23.58 -9.98 -13.15
N SER A 2 23.43 -8.69 -12.87
CA SER A 2 22.68 -8.17 -11.72
C SER A 2 21.21 -8.57 -11.85
N ALA A 3 20.69 -9.29 -10.85
CA ALA A 3 19.28 -9.64 -10.79
C ALA A 3 18.47 -8.33 -10.74
N LEU A 4 17.59 -8.12 -11.71
CA LEU A 4 16.70 -6.96 -11.74
C LEU A 4 15.81 -7.01 -10.48
N PRO A 5 15.87 -6.01 -9.58
CA PRO A 5 15.25 -6.09 -8.25
C PRO A 5 13.71 -6.00 -8.25
N PHE A 6 13.07 -5.80 -9.42
CA PHE A 6 11.63 -5.61 -9.55
C PHE A 6 10.97 -6.71 -10.38
N SER A 7 10.72 -7.87 -9.77
CA SER A 7 9.97 -8.97 -10.40
C SER A 7 8.48 -8.61 -10.56
N ALA A 8 7.81 -9.20 -11.56
CA ALA A 8 6.38 -9.03 -11.79
C ALA A 8 5.53 -9.40 -10.55
N ALA A 9 6.00 -10.36 -9.74
CA ALA A 9 5.36 -10.75 -8.49
C ALA A 9 5.31 -9.60 -7.46
N HIS A 10 6.38 -8.80 -7.36
CA HIS A 10 6.42 -7.66 -6.43
C HIS A 10 5.44 -6.56 -6.85
N LYS A 11 5.33 -6.29 -8.16
CA LYS A 11 4.34 -5.34 -8.69
C LYS A 11 2.92 -5.80 -8.38
N HIS A 12 2.64 -7.09 -8.51
CA HIS A 12 1.33 -7.64 -8.19
C HIS A 12 1.01 -7.51 -6.70
N TYR A 13 1.99 -7.82 -5.85
CA TYR A 13 1.86 -7.73 -4.39
C TYR A 13 1.64 -6.29 -3.90
N ILE A 14 2.37 -5.31 -4.43
CA ILE A 14 2.15 -3.89 -4.11
C ILE A 14 0.74 -3.46 -4.53
N LYS A 15 0.27 -3.91 -5.70
CA LYS A 15 -1.09 -3.62 -6.17
C LYS A 15 -2.16 -4.24 -5.27
N SER A 16 -1.98 -5.48 -4.80
CA SER A 16 -2.92 -6.09 -3.85
C SER A 16 -2.92 -5.37 -2.51
N LEU A 17 -1.74 -5.01 -1.99
CA LEU A 17 -1.63 -4.26 -0.74
C LEU A 17 -2.32 -2.90 -0.83
N TYR A 18 -2.07 -2.16 -1.92
CA TYR A 18 -2.71 -0.89 -2.21
C TYR A 18 -4.25 -1.01 -2.29
N LYS A 19 -4.75 -2.06 -2.94
CA LYS A 19 -6.19 -2.32 -2.99
C LYS A 19 -6.77 -2.54 -1.59
N HIS A 20 -6.12 -3.35 -0.75
CA HIS A 20 -6.58 -3.60 0.61
C HIS A 20 -6.54 -2.35 1.50
N THR A 21 -5.53 -1.48 1.35
CA THR A 21 -5.49 -0.19 2.06
C THR A 21 -6.69 0.69 1.71
N LEU A 22 -7.04 0.79 0.42
CA LEU A 22 -8.18 1.60 -0.02
C LEU A 22 -9.52 1.04 0.45
N GLU A 23 -9.70 -0.28 0.37
CA GLU A 23 -10.92 -0.94 0.85
C GLU A 23 -11.11 -0.69 2.36
N ASN A 24 -10.03 -0.76 3.14
CA ASN A 24 -10.08 -0.46 4.56
C ASN A 24 -10.44 1.01 4.83
N GLU A 25 -9.82 1.96 4.11
CA GLU A 25 -10.16 3.39 4.23
C GLU A 25 -11.61 3.70 3.85
N HIS A 26 -12.13 3.02 2.82
CA HIS A 26 -13.51 3.17 2.39
C HIS A 26 -14.50 2.72 3.47
N ILE A 27 -14.16 1.70 4.25
CA ILE A 27 -14.99 1.25 5.38
C ILE A 27 -15.02 2.30 6.50
N TRP A 28 -13.88 2.95 6.77
CA TRP A 28 -13.79 3.99 7.79
C TRP A 28 -14.50 5.29 7.41
N VAL A 29 -14.53 5.63 6.13
CA VAL A 29 -15.01 6.94 5.67
C VAL A 29 -16.38 6.83 5.02
N ILE A 30 -17.41 7.30 5.72
CA ILE A 30 -18.79 7.31 5.22
C ILE A 30 -19.00 8.35 4.09
N CYS A 31 -18.27 9.48 4.13
CA CYS A 31 -18.45 10.58 3.18
C CYS A 31 -17.47 10.50 2.00
N TYR A 32 -17.99 10.49 0.78
CA TYR A 32 -17.19 10.34 -0.44
C TYR A 32 -16.15 11.46 -0.65
N ASP A 33 -16.45 12.71 -0.31
CA ASP A 33 -15.51 13.82 -0.47
C ASP A 33 -14.29 13.69 0.43
N LEU A 34 -14.50 13.22 1.66
CA LEU A 34 -13.39 12.90 2.58
C LEU A 34 -12.63 11.68 2.09
N TYR A 35 -13.33 10.67 1.58
CA TYR A 35 -12.69 9.49 1.02
C TYR A 35 -11.76 9.86 -0.13
N ARG A 36 -12.18 10.74 -1.06
CA ARG A 36 -11.32 11.19 -2.17
C ARG A 36 -10.00 11.77 -1.67
N VAL A 37 -10.05 12.69 -0.70
CA VAL A 37 -8.85 13.31 -0.12
C VAL A 37 -7.96 12.27 0.58
N CYS A 38 -8.57 11.34 1.33
CA CYS A 38 -7.84 10.24 1.96
C CYS A 38 -7.14 9.35 0.92
N THR A 39 -7.84 8.98 -0.15
CA THR A 39 -7.25 8.15 -1.21
C THR A 39 -6.09 8.83 -1.92
N GLU A 40 -6.14 10.14 -2.15
CA GLU A 40 -5.03 10.90 -2.75
C GLU A 40 -3.81 10.90 -1.83
N LEU A 41 -4.03 11.12 -0.52
CA LEU A 41 -2.98 11.09 0.50
C LEU A 41 -2.33 9.71 0.58
N THR A 42 -3.15 8.65 0.58
CA THR A 42 -2.69 7.26 0.66
C THR A 42 -2.05 6.79 -0.64
N SER A 43 -2.44 7.34 -1.80
CA SER A 43 -1.80 7.06 -3.09
C SER A 43 -0.39 7.65 -3.19
N SER A 44 -0.14 8.81 -2.58
CA SER A 44 1.14 9.52 -2.63
C SER A 44 2.37 8.67 -2.26
N PRO A 45 2.37 7.90 -1.14
CA PRO A 45 3.50 7.03 -0.82
C PRO A 45 3.69 5.90 -1.84
N PHE A 46 2.62 5.30 -2.37
CA PHE A 46 2.73 4.23 -3.39
C PHE A 46 3.18 4.75 -4.76
N CYS A 47 2.87 6.00 -5.10
CA CYS A 47 3.32 6.67 -6.31
C CYS A 47 4.73 7.27 -6.18
N SER A 48 5.33 7.26 -5.00
CA SER A 48 6.68 7.80 -4.82
C SER A 48 7.70 6.91 -5.53
N GLU A 49 8.48 7.52 -6.42
CA GLU A 49 9.55 6.89 -7.19
C GLU A 49 10.61 6.21 -6.30
N GLU A 50 10.65 6.58 -5.02
CA GLU A 50 11.50 5.98 -4.00
C GLU A 50 11.23 4.47 -3.85
N ILE A 51 9.98 4.01 -3.92
CA ILE A 51 9.63 2.57 -3.84
C ILE A 51 10.16 1.83 -5.08
N PHE A 52 10.11 2.46 -6.24
CA PHE A 52 10.53 1.84 -7.51
C PHE A 52 12.05 1.88 -7.72
N THR A 53 12.73 2.85 -7.11
CA THR A 53 14.16 3.10 -7.30
C THR A 53 15.02 2.35 -6.27
N VAL A 54 14.44 1.73 -5.23
CA VAL A 54 15.21 0.97 -4.22
C VAL A 54 15.98 -0.17 -4.89
N PRO A 55 17.34 -0.11 -4.96
CA PRO A 55 18.12 -1.09 -5.71
C PRO A 55 18.27 -2.42 -4.96
N VAL A 56 17.87 -2.49 -3.68
CA VAL A 56 18.09 -3.64 -2.79
C VAL A 56 16.75 -4.19 -2.29
N CYS A 57 16.49 -5.48 -2.54
CA CYS A 57 15.27 -6.18 -2.11
C CYS A 57 15.04 -6.12 -0.58
N SER A 58 16.11 -6.11 0.23
CA SER A 58 15.97 -6.09 1.70
C SER A 58 15.39 -4.76 2.20
N ALA A 59 15.74 -3.64 1.59
CA ALA A 59 15.19 -2.34 1.96
C ALA A 59 13.70 -2.22 1.56
N LEU A 60 13.32 -2.80 0.42
CA LEU A 60 11.92 -2.89 0.00
C LEU A 60 11.08 -3.74 0.97
N ALA A 61 11.62 -4.87 1.43
CA ALA A 61 10.93 -5.74 2.38
C ALA A 61 10.59 -5.01 3.68
N VAL A 62 11.51 -4.21 4.23
CA VAL A 62 11.28 -3.40 5.44
C VAL A 62 10.17 -2.37 5.24
N ILE A 63 10.08 -1.75 4.05
CA ILE A 63 9.02 -0.78 3.75
C ILE A 63 7.66 -1.48 3.67
N LEU A 64 7.60 -2.63 3.03
CA LEU A 64 6.37 -3.41 2.89
C LEU A 64 5.90 -3.96 4.24
N GLU A 65 6.81 -4.48 5.06
CA GLU A 65 6.52 -4.95 6.43
C GLU A 65 5.91 -3.83 7.29
N LYS A 66 6.51 -2.63 7.25
CA LYS A 66 5.93 -1.45 7.94
C LYS A 66 4.54 -1.10 7.43
N ALA A 67 4.31 -1.16 6.12
CA ALA A 67 3.01 -0.88 5.52
C ALA A 67 1.96 -1.93 5.95
N GLU A 68 2.33 -3.21 6.05
CA GLU A 68 1.47 -4.27 6.57
C GLU A 68 1.14 -4.07 8.06
N GLU A 69 2.12 -3.70 8.89
CA GLU A 69 1.89 -3.38 10.30
C GLU A 69 0.96 -2.17 10.48
N GLU A 70 1.08 -1.15 9.63
CA GLU A 70 0.14 -0.03 9.62
C GLU A 70 -1.26 -0.44 9.20
N LEU A 71 -1.39 -1.25 8.15
CA LEU A 71 -2.68 -1.77 7.71
C LEU A 71 -3.33 -2.62 8.79
N ALA A 72 -2.58 -3.51 9.45
CA ALA A 72 -3.07 -4.34 10.54
C ALA A 72 -3.55 -3.50 11.73
N ARG A 73 -2.83 -2.44 12.10
CA ARG A 73 -3.22 -1.50 13.17
C ARG A 73 -4.49 -0.71 12.85
N LYS A 74 -4.65 -0.31 11.58
CA LYS A 74 -5.79 0.48 11.09
C LYS A 74 -6.93 -0.40 10.60
N CYS A 75 -6.81 -1.73 10.67
CA CYS A 75 -7.80 -2.65 10.14
C CYS A 75 -9.12 -2.47 10.89
N HIS A 76 -10.19 -2.17 10.16
CA HIS A 76 -11.51 -2.02 10.77
C HIS A 76 -12.02 -3.38 11.29
N PRO A 77 -12.48 -3.48 12.55
CA PRO A 77 -12.87 -4.75 13.18
C PRO A 77 -14.14 -5.40 12.61
N GLY A 78 -14.79 -4.79 11.61
CA GLY A 78 -15.94 -5.38 10.92
C GLY A 78 -15.98 -5.00 9.44
N PRO A 79 -15.92 -5.94 8.49
CA PRO A 79 -16.33 -5.64 7.13
C PRO A 79 -17.85 -5.51 7.09
N TYR A 80 -18.37 -4.50 6.40
CA TYR A 80 -19.75 -4.54 5.92
C TYR A 80 -19.80 -5.60 4.80
N ILE A 81 -20.45 -6.74 5.08
CA ILE A 81 -20.73 -7.82 4.11
C ILE A 81 -22.07 -7.52 3.45
#